data_AF-A0A1Q7SJS8-F1
#
_entry.id   AF-A0A1Q7SJS8-F1
#
_cell.length_a   1.000
_cell.length_b   1.000
_cell.length_c   1.000
_cell.angle_alpha   90.00
_cell.angle_beta   90.00
_cell.angle_gamma   90.00
#
_symmetry.space_group_name_H-M   'P 1'
#
loop_
_entity.id
_entity.type
_entity.pdbx_description
1 polymer ?
#
loop_
_entity_poly.entity_id
_entity_poly.type
_entity_poly.pdbx_seq_one_letter_code
_entity_poly.pdbx_strand_id
1 'polypeptide(L)'
;MVSDKAKKENFQPVDGEGALGKIRSLTLTSWNFIGQDPRQSRHYGPVAQEFFAAFGHDGIGTIGTPTTITSTDMAGVLMIAVQALEERTAVLQQEKERLKEAVEASKAENAELRARLEAVEKRTFAKEALAQK
;
A
#
# COMPACT_ATOMS: atom_id res chain seq x y z
N MET A 1 12.70 -22.31 17.90
CA MET A 1 14.01 -21.90 17.37
C MET A 1 14.54 -20.76 18.24
N VAL A 2 15.85 -20.65 18.44
CA VAL A 2 16.45 -19.52 19.17
C VAL A 2 16.35 -18.26 18.29
N SER A 3 15.76 -17.19 18.79
CA SER A 3 15.67 -15.89 18.09
C SER A 3 16.26 -14.79 18.97
N ASP A 4 17.55 -14.90 19.23
CA ASP A 4 18.36 -13.94 19.99
C ASP A 4 19.21 -13.11 19.02
N LYS A 5 19.22 -11.79 19.18
CA LYS A 5 20.04 -10.87 18.37
C LYS A 5 21.53 -11.18 18.53
N ALA A 6 21.99 -11.61 19.70
CA ALA A 6 23.39 -11.99 19.93
C ALA A 6 23.80 -13.29 19.22
N LYS A 7 22.84 -14.01 18.64
CA LYS A 7 23.04 -15.23 17.84
C LYS A 7 22.81 -14.99 16.35
N LYS A 8 22.70 -13.73 15.91
CA LYS A 8 22.45 -13.32 14.53
C LYS A 8 23.44 -12.22 14.15
N GLU A 9 23.85 -12.21 12.89
CA GLU A 9 24.81 -11.26 12.33
C GLU A 9 24.44 -10.92 10.88
N ASN A 10 25.19 -10.01 10.25
CA ASN A 10 24.98 -9.58 8.86
C ASN A 10 23.59 -8.95 8.61
N PHE A 11 23.06 -8.21 9.58
CA PHE A 11 21.79 -7.50 9.44
C PHE A 11 21.87 -6.49 8.29
N GLN A 12 20.88 -6.54 7.39
CA GLN A 12 20.69 -5.58 6.32
C GLN A 12 19.25 -5.08 6.31
N PRO A 13 19.02 -3.82 5.90
CA PRO A 13 17.67 -3.33 5.69
C PRO A 13 17.00 -4.13 4.56
N VAL A 14 15.68 -4.22 4.63
CA VAL A 14 14.85 -4.93 3.64
C VAL A 14 13.98 -3.92 2.90
N ASP A 15 13.80 -4.14 1.60
CA ASP A 15 12.90 -3.34 0.77
C ASP A 15 11.46 -3.83 0.92
N GLY A 16 10.70 -3.14 1.77
CA GLY A 16 9.30 -3.47 2.05
C GLY A 16 8.37 -3.29 0.84
N GLU A 17 8.56 -2.22 0.07
CA GLU A 17 7.75 -1.96 -1.13
C GLU A 17 8.04 -2.97 -2.24
N GLY A 18 9.32 -3.34 -2.42
CA GLY A 18 9.72 -4.44 -3.29
C GLY A 18 9.10 -5.78 -2.86
N ALA A 19 9.07 -6.07 -1.56
CA ALA A 19 8.40 -7.27 -1.03
C ALA A 19 6.89 -7.27 -1.33
N LEU A 20 6.20 -6.13 -1.17
CA LEU A 20 4.79 -6.00 -1.55
C LEU A 20 4.55 -6.19 -3.05
N GLY A 21 5.44 -5.67 -3.89
CA GLY A 21 5.39 -5.89 -5.34
C GLY A 21 5.50 -7.37 -5.71
N LYS A 22 6.41 -8.10 -5.06
CA LYS A 22 6.58 -9.54 -5.24
C LYS A 22 5.36 -10.32 -4.73
N ILE A 23 4.84 -10.01 -3.54
CA ILE A 23 3.63 -10.65 -2.97
C ILE A 23 2.43 -10.47 -3.89
N ARG A 24 2.23 -9.27 -4.44
CA ARG A 24 1.15 -8.98 -5.40
C ARG A 24 1.20 -9.90 -6.63
N SER A 25 2.38 -10.38 -6.99
CA SER A 25 2.58 -11.23 -8.17
C SER A 25 2.44 -12.73 -7.86
N LEU A 26 2.31 -13.12 -6.58
CA LEU A 26 2.14 -14.52 -6.20
C LEU A 26 0.71 -15.00 -6.50
N THR A 27 0.59 -16.22 -7.02
CA THR A 27 -0.72 -16.86 -7.18
C THR A 27 -1.14 -17.51 -5.87
N LEU A 28 -2.04 -16.86 -5.13
CA LEU A 28 -2.61 -17.44 -3.92
C LEU A 28 -3.79 -18.33 -4.28
N THR A 29 -3.66 -19.63 -3.99
CA THR A 29 -4.70 -20.62 -4.24
C THR A 29 -5.03 -21.38 -2.98
N SER A 30 -6.09 -22.18 -3.04
CA SER A 30 -6.42 -23.14 -2.01
C SER A 30 -6.24 -24.55 -2.55
N TRP A 31 -5.68 -25.43 -1.72
CA TRP A 31 -5.24 -26.75 -2.13
C TRP A 31 -5.30 -27.74 -0.96
N ASN A 32 -5.14 -29.02 -1.24
CA ASN A 32 -4.94 -30.08 -0.24
C ASN A 32 -3.76 -30.95 -0.68
N PHE A 33 -3.10 -31.62 0.26
CA PHE A 33 -2.07 -32.59 -0.11
C PHE A 33 -2.71 -33.81 -0.78
N ILE A 34 -1.96 -34.47 -1.67
CA ILE A 34 -2.36 -35.75 -2.26
C ILE A 34 -2.60 -36.76 -1.14
N GLY A 35 -3.74 -37.45 -1.18
CA GLY A 35 -4.14 -38.43 -0.17
C GLY A 35 -4.92 -37.85 1.02
N GLN A 36 -5.05 -36.53 1.15
CA GLN A 36 -5.94 -35.92 2.14
C GLN A 36 -7.41 -35.96 1.67
N ASP A 37 -8.35 -36.09 2.61
CA ASP A 37 -9.78 -35.92 2.31
C ASP A 37 -10.07 -34.44 1.97
N PRO A 38 -10.48 -34.12 0.73
CA PRO A 38 -10.73 -32.74 0.32
C PRO A 38 -11.92 -32.10 1.05
N ARG A 39 -12.77 -32.88 1.73
CA ARG A 39 -13.87 -32.36 2.56
C ARG A 39 -13.43 -31.92 3.95
N GLN A 40 -12.25 -32.35 4.41
CA GLN A 40 -11.75 -32.09 5.77
C GLN A 40 -10.45 -31.28 5.77
N SER A 41 -9.66 -31.37 4.70
CA SER A 41 -8.36 -30.72 4.60
C SER A 41 -8.35 -29.66 3.51
N ARG A 42 -8.05 -28.43 3.90
CA ARG A 42 -7.82 -27.32 2.97
C ARG A 42 -6.72 -26.42 3.53
N HIS A 43 -5.79 -26.06 2.66
CA HIS A 43 -4.72 -25.11 2.92
C HIS A 43 -4.85 -23.93 1.95
N TYR A 44 -4.30 -22.79 2.34
CA TYR A 44 -4.32 -21.55 1.55
C TYR A 44 -2.92 -20.97 1.54
N GLY A 45 -2.48 -20.52 0.38
CA GLY A 45 -1.18 -19.85 0.26
C GLY A 45 -0.51 -20.12 -1.08
N PRO A 46 0.72 -19.58 -1.25
CA PRO A 46 1.51 -19.84 -2.43
C PRO A 46 2.05 -21.27 -2.43
N VAL A 47 2.42 -21.76 -3.61
CA VAL A 47 3.26 -22.95 -3.73
C VAL A 47 4.74 -22.58 -3.60
N ALA A 48 5.58 -23.56 -3.23
CA ALA A 48 6.99 -23.32 -2.95
C ALA A 48 7.77 -22.77 -4.14
N GLN A 49 7.44 -23.19 -5.37
CA GLN A 49 8.13 -22.78 -6.58
C GLN A 49 8.01 -21.27 -6.81
N GLU A 50 6.80 -20.71 -6.69
CA GLU A 50 6.57 -19.28 -6.85
C GLU A 50 7.19 -18.48 -5.70
N PHE A 51 7.05 -18.97 -4.46
CA PHE A 51 7.66 -18.32 -3.30
C PHE A 51 9.19 -18.27 -3.43
N PHE A 52 9.82 -19.39 -3.81
CA PHE A 52 11.26 -19.48 -4.00
C PHE A 52 11.73 -18.62 -5.18
N ALA A 53 10.99 -18.58 -6.29
CA ALA A 53 11.32 -17.69 -7.40
C ALA A 53 11.28 -16.20 -7.00
N ALA A 54 10.35 -15.81 -6.12
CA ALA A 54 10.20 -14.43 -5.68
C ALA A 54 11.17 -14.03 -4.54
N PHE A 55 11.37 -14.91 -3.57
CA PHE A 55 12.05 -14.62 -2.29
C PHE A 55 13.21 -15.56 -1.97
N GLY A 56 13.35 -16.66 -2.70
CA GLY A 56 14.29 -17.73 -2.39
C GLY A 56 15.76 -17.33 -2.49
N HIS A 57 16.09 -16.27 -3.23
CA HIS A 57 17.45 -15.73 -3.34
C HIS A 57 17.42 -14.21 -3.49
N ASP A 58 18.24 -13.50 -2.71
CA ASP A 58 18.31 -12.03 -2.69
C ASP A 58 19.61 -11.45 -3.28
N GLY A 59 20.52 -12.32 -3.72
CA GLY A 59 21.86 -11.95 -4.22
C GLY A 59 22.97 -12.26 -3.23
N ILE A 60 22.62 -12.52 -1.97
CA ILE A 60 23.57 -12.78 -0.87
C ILE A 60 23.40 -14.21 -0.36
N GLY A 61 22.15 -14.62 -0.14
CA GLY A 61 21.82 -15.91 0.45
C GLY A 61 20.62 -16.58 -0.20
N THR A 62 20.25 -17.73 0.36
CA THR A 62 19.13 -18.54 -0.10
C THR A 62 18.23 -18.92 1.08
N ILE A 63 16.92 -18.83 0.88
CA ILE A 63 15.89 -19.30 1.83
C ILE A 63 14.99 -20.33 1.15
N GLY A 64 14.50 -21.31 1.92
CA GLY A 64 13.69 -22.40 1.38
C GLY A 64 14.37 -23.17 0.23
N THR A 65 13.53 -23.80 -0.61
CA THR A 65 13.95 -24.46 -1.86
C THR A 65 12.81 -24.36 -2.88
N PRO A 66 12.98 -24.74 -4.16
CA PRO A 66 11.88 -24.79 -5.11
C PRO A 66 10.69 -25.67 -4.69
N THR A 67 10.86 -26.57 -3.71
CA THR A 67 9.80 -27.49 -3.25
C THR A 67 9.47 -27.34 -1.77
N THR A 68 10.11 -26.43 -1.03
CA THR A 68 9.85 -26.22 0.40
C THR A 68 9.79 -24.75 0.76
N ILE A 69 8.85 -24.42 1.65
CA ILE A 69 8.80 -23.12 2.32
C ILE A 69 8.90 -23.40 3.82
N THR A 70 9.86 -22.77 4.51
CA THR A 70 9.90 -22.86 5.97
C THR A 70 8.91 -21.86 6.57
N SER A 71 8.31 -22.22 7.70
CA SER A 71 7.39 -21.31 8.40
C SER A 71 8.10 -20.03 8.88
N THR A 72 9.41 -20.11 9.16
CA THR A 72 10.22 -18.94 9.57
C THR A 72 10.39 -17.97 8.42
N ASP A 73 10.74 -18.46 7.23
CA ASP A 73 10.92 -17.63 6.04
C ASP A 73 9.59 -16.98 5.61
N MET A 74 8.51 -17.77 5.61
CA MET A 74 7.18 -17.25 5.32
C MET A 74 6.75 -16.17 6.31
N ALA A 75 6.93 -16.40 7.62
CA ALA A 75 6.60 -15.41 8.63
C ALA A 75 7.45 -14.13 8.52
N GLY A 76 8.74 -14.27 8.20
CA GLY A 76 9.64 -13.13 7.97
C GLY A 76 9.16 -12.25 6.81
N VAL A 77 8.89 -12.84 5.64
CA VAL A 77 8.37 -12.12 4.48
C VAL A 77 7.03 -11.45 4.77
N LEU A 78 6.13 -12.13 5.48
CA LEU A 78 4.83 -11.55 5.87
C LEU A 78 4.99 -10.38 6.85
N MET A 79 5.93 -10.44 7.80
CA MET A 79 6.18 -9.32 8.72
C MET A 79 6.70 -8.08 7.98
N ILE A 80 7.61 -8.27 7.01
CA ILE A 80 8.10 -7.20 6.14
C ILE A 80 6.95 -6.55 5.39
N ALA A 81 6.07 -7.36 4.81
CA ALA A 81 4.91 -6.89 4.07
C ALA A 81 3.93 -6.11 4.97
N VAL A 82 3.67 -6.60 6.18
CA VAL A 82 2.78 -5.92 7.14
C VAL A 82 3.34 -4.55 7.54
N GLN A 83 4.64 -4.45 7.82
CA GLN A 83 5.27 -3.16 8.14
C GLN A 83 5.19 -2.18 6.95
N ALA A 84 5.50 -2.66 5.74
CA ALA A 84 5.40 -1.83 4.53
C ALA A 84 3.96 -1.35 4.26
N LEU A 85 2.96 -2.20 4.50
CA LEU A 85 1.55 -1.81 4.38
C LEU A 85 1.13 -0.79 5.43
N GLU A 86 1.60 -0.92 6.66
CA GLU A 86 1.34 0.06 7.72
C GLU A 86 1.89 1.44 7.30
N GLU A 87 3.16 1.49 6.91
CA GLU A 87 3.82 2.72 6.48
C GLU A 87 3.09 3.37 5.30
N ARG A 88 2.80 2.58 4.25
CA ARG A 88 2.06 3.08 3.08
C ARG A 88 0.68 3.60 3.47
N THR A 89 -0.02 2.91 4.37
CA THR A 89 -1.35 3.33 4.83
C THR A 89 -1.27 4.64 5.61
N ALA A 90 -0.26 4.81 6.47
CA ALA A 90 -0.04 6.05 7.19
C ALA A 90 0.22 7.23 6.25
N VAL A 91 1.09 7.04 5.24
CA VAL A 91 1.37 8.06 4.21
C VAL A 91 0.12 8.43 3.42
N LEU A 92 -0.63 7.43 2.94
CA LEU A 92 -1.88 7.67 2.19
C LEU A 92 -2.92 8.41 3.03
N GLN A 93 -3.02 8.11 4.33
CA GLN A 93 -3.95 8.78 5.23
C GLN A 93 -3.55 10.25 5.46
N GLN A 94 -2.26 10.56 5.59
CA GLN A 94 -1.79 11.95 5.67
C GLN A 94 -2.06 12.73 4.37
N GLU A 95 -1.76 12.13 3.22
CA GLU A 95 -2.01 12.76 1.92
C GLU A 95 -3.51 13.03 1.71
N LYS A 96 -4.36 12.07 2.09
CA LYS A 96 -5.81 12.23 2.02
C LYS A 96 -6.31 13.41 2.85
N GLU A 97 -5.82 13.59 4.09
CA GLU A 97 -6.22 14.75 4.90
C GLU A 97 -5.70 16.07 4.31
N ARG A 98 -4.45 16.11 3.83
CA ARG A 98 -3.91 17.29 3.14
C ARG A 98 -4.73 17.69 1.91
N LEU A 99 -5.14 16.71 1.10
CA LEU A 99 -5.95 16.95 -0.09
C LEU A 99 -7.34 17.45 0.29
N LYS A 100 -7.96 16.92 1.35
CA LYS A 100 -9.25 17.43 1.84
C LYS A 100 -9.15 18.89 2.29
N GLU A 101 -8.13 19.25 3.05
CA GLU A 101 -7.90 20.64 3.48
C GLU A 101 -7.73 21.58 2.28
N ALA A 102 -6.93 21.17 1.28
CA ALA A 102 -6.73 21.94 0.06
C ALA A 102 -8.03 22.12 -0.75
N VAL A 103 -8.87 21.07 -0.82
CA VAL A 103 -10.17 21.13 -1.49
C VAL A 103 -11.12 22.09 -0.78
N GLU A 104 -11.19 22.05 0.55
CA GLU A 104 -12.07 22.97 1.29
C GLU A 104 -11.59 24.42 1.22
N ALA A 105 -10.28 24.66 1.27
CA ALA A 105 -9.71 25.99 1.05
C ALA A 105 -10.05 26.53 -0.35
N SER A 106 -9.88 25.71 -1.39
CA SER A 106 -10.21 26.10 -2.77
C SER A 106 -11.71 26.36 -2.96
N LYS A 107 -12.59 25.59 -2.29
CA LYS A 107 -14.03 25.85 -2.31
C LYS A 107 -14.38 27.19 -1.66
N ALA A 108 -13.76 27.52 -0.53
CA ALA A 108 -13.97 28.78 0.16
C ALA A 108 -13.52 29.98 -0.70
N GLU A 109 -12.35 29.90 -1.31
CA GLU A 109 -11.85 30.92 -2.23
C GLU A 109 -12.77 31.08 -3.46
N ASN A 110 -13.23 29.97 -4.05
CA ASN A 110 -14.18 30.01 -5.17
C ASN A 110 -15.51 30.67 -4.77
N ALA A 111 -16.02 30.41 -3.56
CA ALA A 111 -17.23 31.06 -3.07
C ALA A 111 -17.03 32.57 -2.89
N GLU A 112 -15.89 32.98 -2.35
CA GLU A 112 -15.56 34.40 -2.20
C GLU A 112 -15.41 35.11 -3.56
N LEU A 113 -14.70 34.49 -4.50
CA LEU A 113 -14.53 35.04 -5.85
C LEU A 113 -15.86 35.17 -6.59
N ARG A 114 -16.76 34.18 -6.46
CA ARG A 114 -18.13 34.27 -7.01
C ARG A 114 -18.90 35.44 -6.40
N ALA A 115 -18.85 35.61 -5.08
CA ALA A 115 -19.52 36.74 -4.43
C ALA A 115 -18.95 38.11 -4.87
N ARG A 116 -17.63 38.21 -5.02
CA ARG A 116 -16.97 39.41 -5.54
C ARG A 116 -17.36 39.70 -6.99
N LEU A 117 -17.42 38.68 -7.83
CA LEU A 117 -17.83 38.79 -9.23
C LEU A 117 -19.27 39.32 -9.32
N GLU A 118 -20.22 38.73 -8.58
CA GLU A 118 -21.61 39.20 -8.53
C GLU A 118 -21.71 40.67 -8.07
N ALA A 119 -20.90 41.06 -7.08
CA ALA A 119 -20.88 42.44 -6.59
C ALA A 119 -20.33 43.43 -7.63
N VAL A 120 -19.30 43.04 -8.38
CA VAL A 120 -18.73 43.85 -9.46
C VAL A 120 -19.72 43.97 -10.61
N GLU A 121 -20.33 42.87 -11.04
CA GLU A 121 -21.35 42.86 -12.10
C GLU A 121 -22.51 43.82 -11.75
N LYS A 122 -23.06 43.74 -10.53
CA LYS A 122 -24.11 44.66 -10.07
C LYS A 122 -23.69 46.14 -10.13
N ARG A 123 -22.45 46.46 -9.74
CA ARG A 123 -21.93 47.83 -9.78
C ARG A 123 -21.76 48.34 -11.21
N THR A 124 -21.30 47.49 -12.11
CA THR A 124 -21.13 47.83 -13.53
C THR A 124 -22.49 48.12 -14.18
N PHE A 125 -23.48 47.24 -13.98
CA PHE A 125 -24.84 47.46 -14.47
C PHE A 125 -25.47 48.75 -13.94
N ALA A 126 -25.28 49.05 -12.64
CA ALA A 126 -25.79 50.30 -12.06
C ALA A 126 -25.14 51.54 -12.70
N LYS A 127 -23.82 51.52 -12.96
CA LYS A 127 -23.13 52.63 -13.62
C LYS A 127 -23.59 52.84 -15.07
N GLU A 128 -23.77 51.75 -15.81
CA GLU A 128 -24.26 51.81 -17.20
C GLU A 128 -25.67 52.39 -17.27
N ALA A 129 -26.55 52.02 -16.34
CA ALA A 129 -27.91 52.56 -16.26
C ALA A 129 -27.94 54.06 -15.92
N LEU A 130 -27.00 54.55 -15.10
CA LEU A 130 -26.86 55.99 -14.81
C LEU A 130 -26.30 56.78 -15.99
N ALA A 131 -25.39 56.20 -16.78
CA ALA A 131 -24.79 56.88 -17.93
C ALA A 131 -25.73 57.02 -19.15
N GLN A 132 -26.86 56.28 -19.16
CA GLN A 132 -27.89 56.33 -20.21
C GLN A 132 -29.04 57.30 -19.90
N LYS A 133 -29.00 58.01 -18.75
CA LYS A 133 -29.95 59.07 -18.37
C LYS A 133 -29.33 60.44 -18.59
#